data_AF-A0AAW1JWA5-F1
#
_entry.id   AF-A0AAW1JWA5-F1
#
_cell.length_a   1.000
_cell.length_b   1.000
_cell.length_c   1.000
_cell.angle_alpha   90.00
_cell.angle_beta   90.00
_cell.angle_gamma   90.00
#
_symmetry.space_group_name_H-M   'P 1'
#
loop_
_entity.id
_entity.type
_entity.pdbx_description
1 polymer ?
#
loop_
_entity_poly.entity_id
_entity_poly.type
_entity_poly.pdbx_seq_one_letter_code
_entity_poly.pdbx_strand_id
1 'polypeptide(L)'
;MQVTLNKMYGKTPQFIAQDVWKDTTVHSARQALFEGVTMGLKNPSGKGKRLIISHIDSEDGFVENVLLFFESKKSGDYHEDMNSEVFSGCMRNILPSLEPNSV
;
A
#
# COMPACT_ATOMS: atom_id res chain seq x y z
N MET A 1 -15.27 -5.65 -5.53
CA MET A 1 -14.73 -4.37 -5.99
C MET A 1 -13.50 -4.67 -6.82
N GLN A 2 -13.60 -4.58 -8.14
CA GLN A 2 -12.44 -4.74 -9.03
C GLN A 2 -11.73 -3.39 -9.08
N VAL A 3 -10.49 -3.35 -8.60
CA VAL A 3 -9.59 -2.22 -8.79
C VAL A 3 -8.80 -2.51 -10.06
N THR A 4 -9.01 -1.69 -11.09
CA THR A 4 -8.21 -1.72 -12.33
C THR A 4 -7.16 -0.61 -12.22
N LEU A 5 -5.88 -0.98 -12.23
CA LEU A 5 -4.76 -0.03 -12.18
C LEU A 5 -4.07 0.01 -13.55
N ASN A 6 -4.15 1.15 -14.21
CA ASN A 6 -3.45 1.41 -15.47
C ASN A 6 -1.96 1.64 -15.17
N LYS A 7 -1.09 0.93 -15.90
CA LYS A 7 0.38 1.12 -15.86
C LYS A 7 0.73 2.55 -16.30
N MET A 8 1.35 3.34 -15.44
CA MET A 8 2.04 4.58 -15.83
C MET A 8 3.55 4.35 -15.75
N TYR A 9 4.19 4.23 -16.92
CA TYR A 9 5.64 4.15 -17.04
C TYR A 9 6.23 5.58 -17.07
N GLY A 10 7.21 5.86 -16.19
CA GLY A 10 8.22 6.91 -16.40
C GLY A 10 8.01 8.28 -15.75
N LYS A 11 7.24 8.39 -14.66
CA LYS A 11 7.24 9.59 -13.80
C LYS A 11 7.14 9.17 -12.34
N THR A 12 7.79 9.95 -11.48
CA THR A 12 7.75 9.90 -10.01
C THR A 12 6.33 9.63 -9.55
N PRO A 13 6.07 8.70 -8.61
CA PRO A 13 4.72 8.43 -8.16
C PRO A 13 4.27 9.62 -7.32
N GLN A 14 3.87 10.70 -7.99
CA GLN A 14 2.88 11.59 -7.44
C GLN A 14 1.63 10.72 -7.37
N PHE A 15 1.25 10.30 -6.17
CA PHE A 15 -0.11 9.84 -5.93
C PHE A 15 -1.02 10.98 -6.35
N ILE A 16 -1.46 10.97 -7.61
CA ILE A 16 -2.41 11.97 -8.08
C ILE A 16 -3.65 11.71 -7.22
N ALA A 17 -4.07 12.73 -6.47
CA ALA A 17 -5.15 12.66 -5.47
C ALA A 17 -6.51 12.14 -6.02
N GLN A 18 -6.58 11.75 -7.29
CA GLN A 18 -7.73 11.18 -7.97
C GLN A 18 -7.99 9.74 -7.53
N ASP A 19 -6.97 8.99 -7.10
CA ASP A 19 -7.08 7.59 -6.66
C ASP A 19 -7.06 7.40 -5.13
N VAL A 20 -7.13 8.51 -4.37
CA VAL A 20 -7.22 8.44 -2.91
C VAL A 20 -8.69 8.29 -2.53
N TRP A 21 -9.04 7.14 -1.92
CA TRP A 21 -10.37 6.99 -1.33
C TRP A 21 -10.54 8.03 -0.23
N LYS A 22 -11.47 8.96 -0.45
CA LYS A 22 -11.87 9.96 0.53
C LYS A 22 -13.29 9.63 0.97
N ASP A 23 -13.47 9.45 2.27
CA ASP A 23 -14.80 9.33 2.84
C ASP A 23 -15.55 10.67 2.64
N THR A 24 -16.59 10.66 1.81
CA THR A 24 -17.45 11.84 1.56
C THR A 24 -18.69 11.84 2.44
N THR A 25 -18.89 10.81 3.26
CA THR A 25 -20.07 10.66 4.12
C THR A 25 -19.89 11.33 5.48
N VAL A 26 -18.64 11.56 5.91
CA VAL A 26 -18.32 12.25 7.18
C VAL A 26 -17.91 13.68 6.91
N HIS A 27 -18.73 14.66 7.31
CA HIS A 27 -18.42 16.09 7.13
C HIS A 27 -17.80 16.74 8.38
N SER A 28 -17.98 16.16 9.56
CA SER A 28 -17.31 16.59 10.79
C SER A 28 -17.26 15.50 11.86
N ALA A 29 -16.28 15.59 12.77
CA ALA A 29 -16.20 14.68 13.92
C ALA A 29 -17.45 14.76 14.82
N ARG A 30 -18.04 15.95 14.93
CA ARG A 30 -19.27 16.17 15.70
C ARG A 30 -20.46 15.45 15.08
N GLN A 31 -20.65 15.56 13.76
CA GLN A 31 -21.70 14.85 13.05
C GLN A 31 -21.54 13.33 13.19
N ALA A 32 -20.32 12.81 12.97
CA ALA A 32 -20.02 11.39 13.11
C ALA A 32 -20.35 10.85 14.51
N LEU A 33 -20.05 11.63 15.55
CA LEU A 33 -20.37 11.28 16.93
C LEU A 33 -21.89 11.21 17.18
N PHE A 34 -22.65 12.19 16.70
CA PHE A 34 -24.11 12.23 16.88
C PHE A 34 -24.83 11.13 16.09
N GLU A 35 -24.36 10.83 14.88
CA GLU A 35 -24.93 9.80 14.01
C GLU A 35 -24.43 8.39 14.35
N GLY A 36 -23.49 8.26 15.28
CA GLY A 36 -22.88 6.97 15.63
C GLY A 36 -22.07 6.37 14.48
N VAL A 37 -21.63 7.18 13.51
CA VAL A 37 -20.81 6.75 12.38
C VAL A 37 -19.41 6.43 12.91
N THR A 38 -19.14 5.15 13.12
CA THR A 38 -17.79 4.70 13.42
C THR A 38 -17.01 4.69 12.11
N MET A 39 -16.00 5.56 11.98
CA MET A 39 -15.00 5.48 10.89
C MET A 39 -14.15 4.20 10.93
N GLY A 40 -14.39 3.33 11.92
CA GLY A 40 -13.81 2.01 11.95
C GLY A 40 -14.36 1.20 10.79
N LEU A 41 -13.54 0.99 9.76
CA LEU A 41 -13.61 -0.21 8.94
C LEU A 41 -14.04 -1.35 9.87
N LYS A 42 -15.24 -1.91 9.67
CA LYS A 42 -15.65 -3.10 10.41
C LYS A 42 -14.52 -4.09 10.20
N ASN A 43 -13.79 -4.39 11.27
CA ASN A 43 -12.64 -5.27 11.17
C ASN A 43 -13.18 -6.54 10.50
N PRO A 44 -12.64 -6.94 9.34
CA PRO A 44 -13.21 -8.05 8.58
C PRO A 44 -13.35 -9.23 9.54
N SER A 45 -14.53 -9.85 9.57
CA SER A 45 -14.89 -10.85 10.58
C SER A 45 -14.17 -12.20 10.41
N GLY A 46 -13.02 -12.20 9.72
CA GLY A 46 -12.14 -13.34 9.49
C GLY A 46 -10.73 -12.87 9.14
N LYS A 47 -9.77 -13.80 9.11
CA LYS A 47 -8.42 -13.59 8.55
C LYS A 47 -8.51 -13.48 7.02
N GLY A 48 -9.21 -12.44 6.55
CA GLY A 48 -9.38 -12.15 5.13
C GLY A 48 -8.02 -12.04 4.43
N LYS A 49 -8.04 -12.07 3.10
CA LYS A 49 -6.84 -11.83 2.32
C LYS A 49 -6.19 -10.51 2.72
N ARG A 50 -4.87 -10.53 2.87
CA ARG A 50 -4.09 -9.35 3.26
C ARG A 50 -3.55 -8.68 2.02
N LEU A 51 -3.44 -7.37 2.06
CA LEU A 51 -2.68 -6.64 1.07
C LEU A 51 -1.24 -6.52 1.60
N ILE A 52 -0.27 -6.96 0.81
CA ILE A 52 1.14 -6.89 1.14
C ILE A 52 1.74 -5.75 0.32
N ILE A 53 2.33 -4.79 1.03
CA ILE A 53 2.94 -3.59 0.46
C ILE A 53 4.35 -3.45 1.03
N SER A 54 5.33 -3.32 0.14
CA SER A 54 6.71 -2.97 0.49
C SER A 54 7.17 -1.88 -0.47
N HIS A 55 7.69 -0.79 0.08
CA HIS A 55 8.19 0.35 -0.67
C HIS A 55 9.42 0.91 0.06
N ILE A 56 10.35 1.48 -0.69
CA ILE A 56 11.45 2.27 -0.14
C ILE A 56 11.28 3.74 -0.46
N ASP A 57 11.55 4.56 0.54
CA ASP A 57 11.60 5.99 0.50
C ASP A 57 12.96 6.52 0.96
N SER A 58 13.25 7.76 0.57
CA SER A 58 14.37 8.56 1.05
C SER A 58 13.83 9.90 1.58
N GLU A 59 14.72 10.79 2.00
CA GLU A 59 14.35 12.17 2.35
C GLU A 59 13.71 12.95 1.19
N ASP A 60 13.99 12.55 -0.06
CA ASP A 60 13.40 13.13 -1.28
C ASP A 60 12.07 12.46 -1.68
N GLY A 61 11.63 11.45 -0.91
CA GLY A 61 10.37 10.74 -1.11
C GLY A 61 10.56 9.32 -1.67
N PHE A 62 9.51 8.82 -2.31
CA PHE A 62 9.47 7.43 -2.78
C PHE A 62 10.39 7.18 -3.97
N VAL A 63 11.22 6.14 -3.87
CA VAL A 63 12.07 5.70 -4.98
C VAL A 63 11.19 5.12 -6.10
N GLU A 64 11.43 5.52 -7.35
CA GLU A 64 10.65 5.03 -8.48
C GLU A 64 10.87 3.53 -8.72
N ASN A 65 9.81 2.83 -9.17
CA ASN A 65 9.86 1.42 -9.62
C ASN A 65 10.22 0.36 -8.57
N VAL A 66 10.23 0.69 -7.27
CA VAL A 66 10.53 -0.27 -6.19
C VAL A 66 9.29 -0.73 -5.39
N LEU A 67 8.08 -0.29 -5.79
CA LEU A 67 6.85 -0.71 -5.15
C LEU A 67 6.56 -2.20 -5.40
N LEU A 68 6.59 -2.98 -4.34
CA LEU A 68 6.05 -4.34 -4.31
C LEU A 68 4.66 -4.31 -3.69
N PHE A 69 3.64 -4.60 -4.49
CA PHE A 69 2.24 -4.54 -4.10
C PHE A 69 1.49 -5.76 -4.63
N PHE A 70 0.94 -6.58 -3.73
CA PHE A 70 0.14 -7.73 -4.13
C PHE A 70 -0.82 -8.19 -3.03
N GLU A 71 -1.92 -8.80 -3.45
CA GLU A 71 -2.86 -9.46 -2.55
C GLU A 71 -2.34 -10.85 -2.16
N SER A 72 -2.35 -11.14 -0.87
CA SER A 72 -2.03 -12.46 -0.31
C SER A 72 -3.02 -13.48 -0.85
N LYS A 73 -2.46 -14.58 -1.38
CA LYS A 73 -3.23 -15.68 -1.95
C LYS A 73 -3.62 -16.68 -0.88
N LYS A 74 -2.92 -16.66 0.26
CA LYS A 74 -3.06 -17.61 1.34
C LYS A 74 -3.90 -17.01 2.48
N SER A 75 -4.69 -17.85 3.14
CA SER A 75 -5.52 -17.45 4.29
C SER A 75 -4.75 -17.45 5.61
N GLY A 76 -3.48 -17.89 5.58
CA GLY A 76 -2.58 -18.04 6.72
C GLY A 76 -1.91 -16.73 7.13
N ASP A 77 -0.65 -16.83 7.56
CA ASP A 77 0.20 -15.67 7.87
C ASP A 77 0.73 -15.02 6.57
N TYR A 78 0.98 -13.71 6.59
CA TYR A 78 1.58 -12.99 5.46
C TYR A 78 2.94 -13.56 5.07
N HIS A 79 3.69 -14.14 6.02
CA HIS A 79 4.98 -14.78 5.79
C HIS A 79 4.94 -15.91 4.75
N GLU A 80 3.78 -16.53 4.55
CA GLU A 80 3.64 -17.57 3.55
C GLU A 80 3.74 -17.01 2.11
N ASP A 81 3.36 -15.75 1.92
CA ASP A 81 3.40 -15.06 0.63
C ASP A 81 4.58 -14.06 0.55
N MET A 82 4.90 -13.32 1.62
CA MET A 82 6.11 -12.49 1.75
C MET A 82 7.23 -13.30 2.41
N ASN A 83 7.79 -14.22 1.63
CA ASN A 83 8.90 -15.07 2.08
C ASN A 83 10.28 -14.45 1.76
N SER A 84 11.34 -15.13 2.17
CA SER A 84 12.72 -14.68 1.97
C SER A 84 13.10 -14.50 0.50
N GLU A 85 12.53 -15.29 -0.40
CA GLU A 85 12.77 -15.19 -1.84
C GLU A 85 12.14 -13.93 -2.42
N VAL A 86 10.88 -13.66 -2.08
CA VAL A 86 10.17 -12.43 -2.48
C VAL A 86 10.88 -11.20 -1.95
N PHE A 87 11.25 -11.21 -0.66
CA PHE A 87 11.98 -10.10 -0.04
C PHE A 87 13.35 -9.88 -0.69
N SER A 88 14.12 -10.95 -0.90
CA SER A 88 15.44 -10.84 -1.54
C SER A 88 15.34 -10.38 -2.99
N GLY A 89 14.31 -10.84 -3.73
CA GLY A 89 14.04 -10.37 -5.09
C GLY A 89 13.70 -8.88 -5.13
N CYS A 90 12.88 -8.41 -4.19
CA CYS A 90 12.59 -6.99 -4.02
C CYS A 90 13.89 -6.21 -3.78
N MET A 91 14.74 -6.63 -2.84
CA MET A 91 16.01 -5.97 -2.55
C MET A 91 16.94 -5.93 -3.77
N ARG A 92 17.07 -7.02 -4.54
CA ARG A 92 17.87 -7.01 -5.77
C ARG A 92 17.39 -6.00 -6.80
N ASN A 93 16.07 -5.76 -6.87
CA ASN A 93 15.50 -4.76 -7.77
C ASN A 93 15.70 -3.33 -7.26
N ILE A 94 15.78 -3.15 -5.94
CA ILE A 94 16.00 -1.86 -5.28
C ILE A 94 17.45 -1.39 -5.40
N LEU A 95 18.42 -2.28 -5.16
CA LEU A 95 19.83 -1.90 -5.03
C LEU A 95 20.37 -1.03 -6.19
N PRO A 96 20.00 -1.28 -7.47
CA PRO A 96 20.42 -0.43 -8.59
C PRO A 96 19.80 0.98 -8.59
N SER A 97 18.72 1.19 -7.86
CA SER A 97 17.99 2.47 -7.76
C SER A 97 18.39 3.31 -6.55
N LEU A 98 19.31 2.82 -5.71
CA LEU A 98 19.80 3.55 -4.54
C LEU A 98 20.94 4.48 -4.92
N GLU A 99 20.91 5.69 -4.37
CA GLU A 99 22.01 6.64 -4.49
C GLU A 99 23.26 6.14 -3.74
N PRO A 100 24.47 6.52 -4.18
CA PRO A 100 25.70 6.16 -3.48
C PRO A 100 25.65 6.57 -2.00
N ASN A 101 26.08 5.67 -1.11
CA ASN A 101 26.06 5.85 0.35
C ASN A 101 24.66 5.91 0.99
N SER A 102 23.62 5.41 0.31
CA SER A 102 22.33 5.09 0.94
C SER A 102 22.53 4.07 2.07
N VAL A 103 21.88 4.27 3.22
CA VAL A 103 21.94 3.43 4.43
C VAL A 103 20.58 2.83 4.74
#